data_AF-A0A6G3XMK2-F1
#
_entry.id   AF-A0A6G3XMK2-F1
#
_cell.length_a   1.000
_cell.length_b   1.000
_cell.length_c   1.000
_cell.angle_alpha   90.00
_cell.angle_beta   90.00
_cell.angle_gamma   90.00
#
_symmetry.space_group_name_H-M   'P 1'
#
loop_
_entity.id
_entity.type
_entity.pdbx_description
1 polymer ?
#
loop_
_entity_poly.entity_id
_entity_poly.type
_entity_poly.pdbx_seq_one_letter_code
_entity_poly.pdbx_strand_id
1 'polypeptide(L)'
;MTEETPGFEEKPDVPSGATPDDAEPKAADSSEEEEAAAPAGDLDQTVGLTAQLDQVRTALGERTADLQRLQAEYQNYRRRVERDRVAVKEIAVANLLSEFLPVLDDVGRAREHGELVGGFKSVAESMETVVAKLGLQQFGKEGEP
;
A
#
# COMPACT_ATOMS: atom_id res chain seq x y z
N MET A 1 -22.65 -16.98 16.94
CA MET A 1 -22.96 -16.26 15.70
C MET A 1 -21.63 -15.87 15.07
N THR A 2 -21.11 -16.75 14.23
CA THR A 2 -19.88 -16.60 13.47
C THR A 2 -20.23 -17.18 12.11
N GLU A 3 -20.54 -16.32 11.16
CA GLU A 3 -20.75 -16.71 9.77
C GLU A 3 -19.45 -16.49 9.01
N GLU A 4 -18.82 -17.59 8.62
CA GLU A 4 -17.74 -17.65 7.64
C GLU A 4 -18.34 -17.38 6.25
N THR A 5 -17.75 -16.46 5.50
CA THR A 5 -18.09 -16.19 4.10
C THR A 5 -17.16 -17.02 3.19
N PRO A 6 -17.67 -17.84 2.26
CA PRO A 6 -16.84 -18.67 1.38
C PRO A 6 -16.24 -17.87 0.22
N GLY A 7 -15.01 -18.23 -0.14
CA GLY A 7 -14.22 -17.61 -1.21
C GLY A 7 -14.80 -17.79 -2.61
N PHE A 8 -14.61 -16.77 -3.42
CA PHE A 8 -14.96 -16.72 -4.83
C PHE A 8 -13.68 -16.94 -5.66
N GLU A 9 -13.44 -18.17 -6.11
CA GLU A 9 -12.52 -18.46 -7.21
C GLU A 9 -13.33 -18.52 -8.51
N GLU A 10 -13.09 -17.58 -9.42
CA GLU A 10 -13.55 -17.73 -10.81
C GLU A 10 -12.46 -17.18 -11.74
N LYS A 11 -11.86 -18.10 -12.51
CA LYS A 11 -10.96 -17.79 -13.63
C LYS A 11 -11.81 -17.44 -14.85
N PRO A 12 -11.45 -16.44 -15.67
CA PRO A 12 -12.13 -16.20 -16.94
C PRO A 12 -11.60 -17.17 -18.01
N ASP A 13 -12.51 -17.94 -18.60
CA ASP A 13 -12.28 -18.72 -19.80
C ASP A 13 -12.46 -17.82 -21.03
N VAL A 14 -11.45 -17.76 -21.89
CA VAL A 14 -11.49 -17.05 -23.18
C VAL A 14 -11.10 -18.03 -24.27
N PRO A 15 -11.94 -18.23 -25.30
CA PRO A 15 -11.46 -18.73 -26.57
C PRO A 15 -11.47 -17.60 -27.61
N SER A 16 -10.26 -17.17 -27.97
CA SER A 16 -9.94 -16.54 -29.25
C SER A 16 -9.60 -17.65 -30.25
N GLY A 17 -10.07 -17.54 -31.49
CA GLY A 17 -9.59 -18.38 -32.60
C GLY A 17 -10.57 -18.53 -33.74
N ALA A 18 -10.43 -17.67 -34.75
CA ALA A 18 -11.11 -17.77 -36.03
C ALA A 18 -10.26 -18.52 -37.08
N THR A 19 -10.98 -18.94 -38.14
CA THR A 19 -10.59 -19.23 -39.54
C THR A 19 -10.29 -20.69 -39.94
N PRO A 20 -10.40 -21.05 -41.24
CA PRO A 20 -11.62 -21.05 -42.08
C PRO A 20 -11.73 -22.35 -42.92
N ASP A 21 -12.90 -22.75 -43.42
CA ASP A 21 -12.93 -23.56 -44.66
C ASP A 21 -14.25 -23.50 -45.43
N ASP A 22 -14.07 -23.62 -46.72
CA ASP A 22 -14.88 -23.28 -47.89
C ASP A 22 -15.92 -24.37 -48.24
N ALA A 23 -17.13 -23.98 -48.65
CA ALA A 23 -18.01 -24.78 -49.54
C ALA A 23 -19.28 -24.00 -49.94
N GLU A 24 -19.22 -23.30 -51.06
CA GLU A 24 -20.38 -23.02 -51.95
C GLU A 24 -20.59 -24.23 -52.91
N PRO A 25 -21.76 -24.45 -53.58
CA PRO A 25 -22.50 -23.40 -54.29
C PRO A 25 -24.04 -23.50 -54.44
N LYS A 26 -24.59 -22.35 -54.90
CA LYS A 26 -25.75 -22.14 -55.81
C LYS A 26 -27.19 -22.45 -55.33
N ALA A 27 -28.00 -21.40 -55.29
CA ALA A 27 -29.02 -21.13 -56.32
C ALA A 27 -29.48 -19.66 -56.25
N ALA A 28 -29.57 -19.03 -57.42
CA ALA A 28 -30.01 -17.66 -57.62
C ALA A 28 -31.52 -17.51 -57.40
N ASP A 29 -31.93 -16.42 -56.76
CA ASP A 29 -33.11 -15.67 -57.19
C ASP A 29 -32.86 -14.18 -56.97
N SER A 30 -33.01 -13.42 -58.06
CA SER A 30 -32.87 -11.97 -58.11
C SER A 30 -34.22 -11.36 -57.81
N SER A 31 -34.29 -10.36 -56.92
CA SER A 31 -35.37 -9.37 -56.67
C SER A 31 -35.25 -9.01 -55.18
N GLU A 32 -35.10 -7.79 -54.70
CA GLU A 32 -35.31 -6.45 -55.21
C GLU A 32 -34.30 -5.52 -54.54
N GLU A 33 -33.96 -4.44 -55.24
CA GLU A 33 -33.34 -3.26 -54.66
C GLU A 33 -34.30 -2.67 -53.62
N GLU A 34 -34.17 -3.10 -52.37
CA GLU A 34 -34.62 -2.31 -51.24
C GLU A 34 -33.42 -1.49 -50.77
N GLU A 35 -33.19 -0.40 -51.49
CA GLU A 35 -32.48 0.76 -50.97
C GLU A 35 -33.30 1.26 -49.77
N ALA A 36 -33.08 0.61 -48.63
CA ALA A 36 -33.54 1.05 -47.33
C ALA A 36 -32.80 2.36 -47.04
N ALA A 37 -33.37 3.45 -47.56
CA ALA A 37 -33.10 4.79 -47.09
C ALA A 37 -33.46 4.80 -45.60
N ALA A 38 -32.46 4.53 -44.76
CA ALA A 38 -32.54 4.78 -43.34
C ALA A 38 -33.07 6.21 -43.16
N PRO A 39 -34.10 6.42 -42.32
CA PRO A 39 -34.66 7.75 -42.17
C PRO A 39 -33.53 8.65 -41.66
N ALA A 40 -33.30 9.79 -42.31
CA ALA A 40 -32.22 10.72 -41.98
C ALA A 40 -32.22 11.16 -40.49
N GLY A 41 -33.34 10.97 -39.77
CA GLY A 41 -33.43 11.20 -38.33
C GLY A 41 -32.77 10.14 -37.42
N ASP A 42 -32.47 8.94 -37.92
CA ASP A 42 -31.81 7.86 -37.17
C ASP A 42 -30.28 8.06 -37.15
N LEU A 43 -29.73 8.62 -38.23
CA LEU A 43 -28.32 9.02 -38.33
C LEU A 43 -28.00 10.20 -37.40
N ASP A 44 -28.87 11.22 -37.32
CA ASP A 44 -28.67 12.35 -36.40
C ASP A 44 -28.75 11.94 -34.92
N GLN A 45 -29.66 11.01 -34.58
CA GLN A 45 -29.74 10.47 -33.22
C GLN A 45 -28.51 9.62 -32.85
N THR A 46 -28.06 8.76 -33.76
CA THR A 46 -26.87 7.93 -33.52
C THR A 46 -25.60 8.79 -33.40
N VAL A 47 -25.44 9.86 -34.20
CA VAL A 47 -24.35 10.82 -34.05
C VAL A 47 -24.41 11.54 -32.70
N GLY A 48 -25.60 12.01 -32.29
CA GLY A 48 -25.79 12.66 -30.99
C GLY A 48 -25.50 11.74 -29.78
N LEU A 49 -25.93 10.48 -29.85
CA LEU A 49 -25.63 9.46 -28.84
C LEU A 49 -24.13 9.13 -28.78
N THR A 50 -23.47 9.05 -29.94
CA THR A 50 -22.02 8.80 -30.01
C THR A 50 -21.23 9.94 -29.36
N ALA A 51 -21.62 11.19 -29.63
CA ALA A 51 -21.01 12.35 -28.99
C ALA A 51 -21.19 12.36 -27.46
N GLN A 52 -22.38 12.01 -26.96
CA GLN A 52 -22.60 11.87 -25.52
C GLN A 52 -21.77 10.75 -24.90
N LEU A 53 -21.65 9.62 -25.60
CA LEU A 53 -20.86 8.48 -25.16
C LEU A 53 -19.37 8.86 -25.05
N ASP A 54 -18.83 9.56 -26.04
CA ASP A 54 -17.44 10.04 -26.03
C ASP A 54 -17.21 11.09 -24.93
N GLN A 55 -18.17 11.96 -24.66
CA GLN A 55 -18.12 12.91 -23.55
C GLN A 55 -18.07 12.18 -22.20
N VAL A 56 -18.91 11.16 -22.00
CA VAL A 56 -18.92 10.35 -20.77
C VAL A 56 -17.62 9.57 -20.62
N ARG A 57 -17.10 8.97 -21.70
CA ARG A 57 -15.80 8.27 -21.69
C ARG A 57 -14.66 9.21 -21.31
N THR A 58 -14.66 10.43 -21.85
CA THR A 58 -13.65 11.44 -21.52
C THR A 58 -13.72 11.81 -20.04
N ALA A 59 -14.90 12.14 -19.53
CA ALA A 59 -15.09 12.46 -18.12
C ALA A 59 -14.70 11.29 -17.20
N LEU A 60 -15.00 10.05 -17.58
CA LEU A 60 -14.60 8.86 -16.83
C LEU A 60 -13.07 8.71 -16.82
N GLY A 61 -12.41 8.92 -17.96
CA GLY A 61 -10.95 8.91 -18.09
C GLY A 61 -10.28 9.95 -17.20
N GLU A 62 -10.75 11.19 -17.23
CA GLU A 62 -10.26 12.28 -16.39
C GLU A 62 -10.41 11.95 -14.90
N ARG A 63 -11.59 11.50 -14.47
CA ARG A 63 -11.82 11.13 -13.06
C ARG A 63 -10.98 9.94 -12.63
N THR A 64 -10.75 8.98 -13.50
CA THR A 64 -9.88 7.84 -13.21
C THR A 64 -8.43 8.28 -13.06
N ALA A 65 -7.95 9.17 -13.93
CA ALA A 65 -6.61 9.74 -13.82
C ALA A 65 -6.43 10.55 -12.52
N ASP A 66 -7.43 11.37 -12.15
CA ASP A 66 -7.46 12.12 -10.89
C ASP A 66 -7.36 11.18 -9.68
N LEU A 67 -8.14 10.10 -9.67
CA LEU A 67 -8.12 9.11 -8.59
C LEU A 67 -6.79 8.37 -8.50
N GLN A 68 -6.22 7.98 -9.64
CA GLN A 68 -4.90 7.34 -9.69
C GLN A 68 -3.81 8.26 -9.14
N ARG A 69 -3.85 9.54 -9.51
CA ARG A 69 -2.94 10.55 -8.99
C ARG A 69 -3.09 10.72 -7.47
N LEU A 70 -4.32 10.89 -6.98
CA LEU A 70 -4.59 11.03 -5.55
C LEU A 70 -4.16 9.79 -4.76
N GLN A 71 -4.38 8.60 -5.32
CA GLN A 71 -3.93 7.35 -4.72
C GLN A 71 -2.40 7.31 -4.61
N ALA A 72 -1.68 7.71 -5.65
CA ALA A 72 -0.22 7.79 -5.63
C ALA A 72 0.28 8.81 -4.59
N GLU A 73 -0.33 10.00 -4.52
CA GLU A 73 -0.01 11.03 -3.53
C GLU A 73 -0.25 10.52 -2.09
N TYR A 74 -1.38 9.85 -1.86
CA TYR A 74 -1.70 9.26 -0.55
C TYR A 74 -0.71 8.16 -0.16
N GLN A 75 -0.35 7.26 -1.08
CA GLN A 75 0.65 6.22 -0.81
C GLN A 75 2.01 6.84 -0.46
N ASN A 76 2.43 7.89 -1.18
CA ASN A 76 3.66 8.61 -0.89
C ASN A 76 3.63 9.30 0.47
N TYR A 77 2.52 9.98 0.79
CA TYR A 77 2.31 10.59 2.10
C TYR A 77 2.36 9.55 3.23
N ARG A 78 1.64 8.43 3.08
CA ARG A 78 1.63 7.35 4.08
C ARG A 78 3.03 6.79 4.33
N ARG A 79 3.80 6.52 3.26
CA ARG A 79 5.19 6.05 3.37
C ARG A 79 6.09 7.07 4.08
N ARG A 80 5.88 8.38 3.82
CA ARG A 80 6.63 9.46 4.48
C ARG A 80 6.29 9.52 5.97
N VAL A 81 5.01 9.59 6.31
CA VAL A 81 4.56 9.67 7.71
C VAL A 81 5.02 8.46 8.52
N GLU A 82 4.98 7.26 7.95
CA GLU A 82 5.44 6.07 8.67
C GLU A 82 6.94 6.13 9.00
N ARG A 83 7.77 6.56 8.03
CA ARG A 83 9.20 6.82 8.30
C ARG A 83 9.40 7.90 9.36
N ASP A 84 8.67 9.01 9.27
CA ASP A 84 8.81 10.12 10.21
C ASP A 84 8.39 9.70 11.63
N ARG A 85 7.36 8.86 11.77
CA ARG A 85 6.94 8.30 13.07
C ARG A 85 8.02 7.44 13.70
N VAL A 86 8.69 6.59 12.91
CA VAL A 86 9.82 5.78 13.40
C VAL A 86 10.95 6.70 13.87
N ALA A 87 11.34 7.69 13.06
CA ALA A 87 12.39 8.63 13.41
C ALA A 87 12.07 9.45 14.69
N VAL A 88 10.83 9.93 14.83
CA VAL A 88 10.41 10.67 16.03
C VAL A 88 10.47 9.78 17.27
N LYS A 89 10.07 8.50 17.15
CA LYS A 89 10.17 7.53 18.26
C LYS A 89 11.63 7.29 18.65
N GLU A 90 12.52 7.12 17.68
CA GLU A 90 13.95 6.92 17.92
C GLU A 90 14.57 8.14 18.62
N ILE A 91 14.27 9.36 18.15
CA ILE A 91 14.75 10.61 18.76
C ILE A 91 14.21 10.75 20.19
N ALA A 92 12.94 10.43 20.43
CA ALA A 92 12.34 10.51 21.77
C ALA A 92 13.02 9.53 22.75
N VAL A 93 13.29 8.29 22.31
CA VAL A 93 14.02 7.30 23.12
C VAL A 93 15.46 7.76 23.37
N ALA A 94 16.15 8.29 22.36
CA ALA A 94 17.51 8.80 22.50
C ALA A 94 17.61 9.95 23.51
N ASN A 95 16.67 10.90 23.48
CA ASN A 95 16.63 12.01 24.43
C ASN A 95 16.41 11.50 25.87
N LEU A 96 15.43 10.60 26.06
CA LEU A 96 15.17 10.00 27.36
C LEU A 96 16.39 9.25 27.92
N LEU A 97 17.03 8.41 27.10
CA LEU A 97 18.22 7.66 27.51
C LEU A 97 19.39 8.60 27.83
N SER A 98 19.55 9.69 27.07
CA SER A 98 20.61 10.68 27.30
C SER A 98 20.46 11.38 28.65
N GLU A 99 19.24 11.77 29.01
CA GLU A 99 18.94 12.35 30.33
C GLU A 99 19.10 11.33 31.47
N PHE A 100 18.99 10.03 31.16
CA PHE A 100 19.12 8.95 32.13
C PHE A 100 20.56 8.47 32.35
N LEU A 101 21.50 8.83 31.47
CA LEU A 101 22.92 8.43 31.57
C LEU A 101 23.55 8.77 32.93
N PRO A 102 23.37 9.97 33.53
CA PRO A 102 23.97 10.27 34.83
C PRO A 102 23.53 9.32 35.93
N VAL A 103 22.27 8.85 35.89
CA VAL A 103 21.75 7.87 36.86
C VAL A 103 22.40 6.51 36.66
N LEU A 104 22.62 6.09 35.41
CA LEU A 104 23.35 4.86 35.09
C LEU A 104 24.83 4.96 35.50
N ASP A 105 25.43 6.12 35.34
CA ASP A 105 26.81 6.39 35.78
C ASP A 105 26.94 6.28 37.31
N ASP A 106 25.97 6.83 38.07
CA ASP A 106 25.95 6.72 39.53
C ASP A 106 25.74 5.26 39.99
N VAL A 107 24.93 4.48 39.30
CA VAL A 107 24.79 3.03 39.54
C VAL A 107 26.10 2.31 39.26
N GLY A 108 26.80 2.67 38.18
CA GLY A 108 28.14 2.16 37.86
C GLY A 108 29.14 2.47 38.98
N ARG A 109 29.16 3.72 39.46
CA ARG A 109 30.01 4.16 40.57
C ARG A 109 29.71 3.38 41.87
N ALA A 110 28.44 3.21 42.21
CA ALA A 110 28.03 2.41 43.36
C ALA A 110 28.47 0.94 43.23
N ARG A 111 28.47 0.38 42.02
CA ARG A 111 28.99 -0.96 41.73
C ARG A 111 30.50 -1.04 41.96
N GLU A 112 31.27 -0.07 41.45
CA GLU A 112 32.73 -0.01 41.62
C GLU A 112 33.15 0.09 43.09
N HIS A 113 32.39 0.83 43.90
CA HIS A 113 32.63 0.95 45.34
C HIS A 113 32.04 -0.20 46.19
N GLY A 114 31.39 -1.20 45.57
CA GLY A 114 30.80 -2.34 46.29
C GLY A 114 29.54 -2.00 47.10
N GLU A 115 28.92 -0.85 46.84
CA GLU A 115 27.70 -0.38 47.50
C GLU A 115 26.43 -0.98 46.88
N LEU A 116 26.55 -1.54 45.67
CA LEU A 116 25.44 -2.15 44.94
C LEU A 116 25.11 -3.56 45.47
N VAL A 117 24.37 -3.63 46.58
CA VAL A 117 24.03 -4.88 47.28
C VAL A 117 22.53 -5.05 47.54
N GLY A 118 22.11 -6.28 47.79
CA GLY A 118 20.73 -6.62 48.20
C GLY A 118 19.68 -6.16 47.18
N GLY A 119 18.57 -5.59 47.68
CA GLY A 119 17.47 -5.13 46.83
C GLY A 119 17.85 -4.02 45.84
N PHE A 120 18.85 -3.19 46.17
CA PHE A 120 19.32 -2.15 45.26
C PHE A 120 19.98 -2.74 44.01
N LYS A 121 20.75 -3.82 44.18
CA LYS A 121 21.34 -4.58 43.06
C LYS A 121 20.27 -5.11 42.11
N SER A 122 19.22 -5.76 42.62
CA SER A 122 18.13 -6.29 41.77
C SER A 122 17.42 -5.20 40.98
N VAL A 123 17.20 -4.03 41.58
CA VAL A 123 16.58 -2.89 40.90
C VAL A 123 17.49 -2.35 39.79
N ALA A 124 18.78 -2.18 40.07
CA ALA A 124 19.76 -1.73 39.09
C ALA A 124 19.87 -2.69 37.89
N GLU A 125 19.95 -4.00 38.13
CA GLU A 125 19.99 -5.01 37.05
C GLU A 125 18.71 -5.02 36.19
N SER A 126 17.54 -4.87 36.83
CA SER A 126 16.26 -4.74 36.12
C SER A 126 16.22 -3.48 35.26
N MET A 127 16.70 -2.37 35.79
CA MET A 127 16.80 -1.09 35.09
C MET A 127 17.76 -1.17 33.90
N GLU A 128 18.95 -1.74 34.08
CA GLU A 128 19.93 -2.03 33.01
C GLU A 128 19.31 -2.90 31.91
N THR A 129 18.52 -3.91 32.29
CA THR A 129 17.79 -4.77 31.34
C THR A 129 16.76 -3.97 30.53
N VAL A 130 16.06 -3.02 31.15
CA VAL A 130 15.07 -2.18 30.47
C VAL A 130 15.74 -1.22 29.49
N VAL A 131 16.80 -0.52 29.89
CA VAL A 131 17.51 0.40 28.98
C VAL A 131 18.20 -0.34 27.83
N ALA A 132 18.70 -1.56 28.07
CA ALA A 132 19.21 -2.43 27.01
C ALA A 132 18.13 -2.80 25.98
N LYS A 133 16.91 -3.12 26.43
CA LYS A 133 15.76 -3.36 25.53
C LYS A 133 15.34 -2.14 24.73
N LEU A 134 15.58 -0.93 25.26
CA LEU A 134 15.34 0.33 24.56
C LEU A 134 16.46 0.68 23.56
N GLY A 135 17.52 -0.13 23.47
CA GLY A 135 18.60 0.01 22.49
C GLY A 135 19.90 0.60 23.05
N LEU A 136 20.00 0.85 24.36
CA LEU A 136 21.25 1.29 24.97
C LEU A 136 22.26 0.13 25.03
N GLN A 137 23.45 0.33 24.48
CA GLN A 137 24.55 -0.64 24.53
C GLN A 137 25.78 0.01 25.16
N GLN A 138 26.43 -0.70 26.08
CA GLN A 138 27.75 -0.29 26.56
C GLN A 138 28.80 -0.60 25.49
N PHE A 139 29.74 0.33 25.29
CA PHE A 139 30.87 0.19 24.37
C PHE A 139 32.17 0.52 25.09
N GLY A 140 33.28 -0.06 24.64
CA GLY A 140 34.62 0.28 25.12
C GLY A 140 34.89 -0.19 26.55
N LYS A 141 34.91 -1.51 26.76
CA LYS A 141 35.38 -2.06 28.05
C LYS A 141 36.86 -1.77 28.22
N GLU A 142 37.29 -1.62 29.47
CA GLU A 142 38.71 -1.45 29.79
C GLU A 142 39.53 -2.62 29.21
N GLY A 143 40.39 -2.31 28.23
CA GLY A 143 41.20 -3.30 27.49
C GLY A 143 40.73 -3.66 26.08
N GLU A 144 39.60 -3.13 25.60
CA GLU A 144 39.20 -3.23 24.19
C GLU A 144 39.93 -2.16 23.34
N PRO A 145 40.45 -2.50 22.13
CA PRO A 145 41.23 -1.59 21.29
C PRO A 145 40.42 -0.46 20.66
#